data_AF-A0A3S1DF92-F1
#
_entry.id   AF-A0A3S1DF92-F1
#
_cell.length_a   1.000
_cell.length_b   1.000
_cell.length_c   1.000
_cell.angle_alpha   90.00
_cell.angle_beta   90.00
_cell.angle_gamma   90.00
#
_symmetry.space_group_name_H-M   'P 1'
#
loop_
_entity.id
_entity.type
_entity.pdbx_description
1 polymer ?
#
loop_
_entity_poly.entity_id
_entity_poly.type
_entity_poly.pdbx_seq_one_letter_code
_entity_poly.pdbx_strand_id
1 'polypeptide(L)'
;MMQVIRQIKERNKIDLECKGIKYDLFRLDDSEYDLLRDNSLPIEEPDFRFYHSLFRSKDGRGNELNLAEIFVTLESIFSKTSNSFDRHRGSFSFPVLLLIKKPEQTFFYLMNISDRRGSVDFRLYKIIHEGLEEKDYNNTQKPFEDEFSRHEINYFISYFYGTLISHFRIFKRNTPVKPFIRTINSSGVLYGYKDDGYFELDCESSEECEAEIKLFEEKYGKESKSETINALLQGIISESA
;
A
#
# COMPACT_ATOMS: atom_id res chain seq x y z
N MET A 1 9.71 -13.09 38.89
CA MET A 1 8.65 -12.18 38.39
C MET A 1 9.28 -11.34 37.30
N MET A 2 9.22 -11.77 36.04
CA MET A 2 9.84 -11.04 34.93
C MET A 2 8.91 -9.90 34.52
N GLN A 3 9.35 -8.66 34.78
CA GLN A 3 8.77 -7.48 34.16
C GLN A 3 9.11 -7.55 32.67
N VAL A 4 8.13 -7.97 31.85
CA VAL A 4 8.21 -7.82 30.41
C VAL A 4 8.08 -6.31 30.14
N ILE A 5 9.22 -5.66 29.92
CA ILE A 5 9.24 -4.31 29.34
C ILE A 5 8.63 -4.46 27.95
N ARG A 6 7.38 -4.04 27.81
CA ARG A 6 6.67 -4.02 26.53
C ARG A 6 7.35 -2.97 25.67
N GLN A 7 8.33 -3.37 24.86
CA GLN A 7 8.95 -2.49 23.88
C GLN A 7 7.85 -1.98 22.95
N ILE A 8 7.56 -0.68 23.02
CA ILE A 8 6.66 -0.03 22.09
C ILE A 8 7.44 0.10 20.79
N LYS A 9 7.10 -0.72 19.81
CA LYS A 9 7.64 -0.62 18.45
C LYS A 9 7.24 0.75 17.88
N GLU A 10 8.21 1.57 17.50
CA GLU A 10 7.93 2.78 16.71
C GLU A 10 7.32 2.34 15.37
N ARG A 11 6.18 2.93 15.01
CA ARG A 11 5.43 2.59 13.80
C ARG A 11 5.13 3.85 13.02
N ASN A 12 5.28 3.76 11.70
CA ASN A 12 4.78 4.79 10.80
C ASN A 12 3.26 4.87 10.91
N LYS A 13 2.77 6.10 10.99
CA LYS A 13 1.37 6.39 11.20
C LYS A 13 0.97 7.63 10.41
N ILE A 14 -0.23 7.64 9.86
CA ILE A 14 -0.88 8.86 9.37
C ILE A 14 -2.21 9.06 10.10
N ASP A 15 -2.45 10.31 10.49
CA ASP A 15 -3.66 10.77 11.13
C ASP A 15 -4.48 11.60 10.15
N LEU A 16 -5.75 11.27 10.02
CA LEU A 16 -6.68 11.92 9.11
C LEU A 16 -7.94 12.29 9.87
N GLU A 17 -8.55 13.41 9.50
CA GLU A 17 -9.85 13.81 10.03
C GLU A 17 -10.72 14.29 8.87
N CYS A 18 -11.86 13.65 8.68
CA CYS A 18 -12.81 14.07 7.66
C CYS A 18 -14.25 13.86 8.15
N LYS A 19 -15.10 14.86 7.92
CA LYS A 19 -16.50 14.88 8.37
C LYS A 19 -16.69 14.63 9.88
N GLY A 20 -15.72 15.03 10.70
CA GLY A 20 -15.76 14.85 12.16
C GLY A 20 -15.45 13.43 12.64
N ILE A 21 -15.05 12.52 11.74
CA ILE A 21 -14.52 11.20 12.08
C ILE A 21 -13.00 11.25 11.97
N LYS A 22 -12.31 10.75 12.99
CA LYS A 22 -10.85 10.63 13.01
C LYS A 22 -10.43 9.23 12.60
N TYR A 23 -9.43 9.17 11.74
CA TYR A 23 -8.85 7.93 11.25
C TYR A 23 -7.36 7.89 11.56
N ASP A 24 -6.92 6.81 12.18
CA ASP A 24 -5.50 6.54 12.34
C ASP A 24 -5.14 5.32 11.49
N LEU A 25 -4.10 5.43 10.67
CA LEU A 25 -3.59 4.31 9.88
C LEU A 25 -2.19 3.98 10.40
N PHE A 26 -2.03 2.80 10.99
CA PHE A 26 -0.74 2.31 11.47
C PHE A 26 -0.17 1.28 10.52
N ARG A 27 1.09 1.46 10.11
CA ARG A 27 1.80 0.43 9.36
C ARG A 27 1.95 -0.84 10.20
N LEU A 28 1.57 -1.98 9.61
CA LEU A 28 1.78 -3.32 10.18
C LEU A 28 3.00 -3.98 9.56
N ASP A 29 3.72 -4.85 10.26
CA ASP A 29 4.61 -5.79 9.57
C ASP A 29 3.86 -7.00 9.02
N ASP A 30 4.56 -7.87 8.28
CA ASP A 30 3.96 -9.04 7.62
C ASP A 30 3.35 -10.00 8.66
N SER A 31 4.01 -10.21 9.79
CA SER A 31 3.53 -11.12 10.85
C SER A 31 2.28 -10.58 11.56
N GLU A 32 2.23 -9.27 11.81
CA GLU A 32 1.07 -8.60 12.40
C GLU A 32 -0.11 -8.61 11.43
N TYR A 33 0.15 -8.37 10.14
CA TYR A 33 -0.89 -8.42 9.11
C TYR A 33 -1.49 -9.81 9.00
N ASP A 34 -0.66 -10.86 8.87
CA ASP A 34 -1.14 -12.23 8.72
C ASP A 34 -1.99 -12.67 9.93
N LEU A 35 -1.53 -12.39 11.16
CA LEU A 35 -2.26 -12.72 12.39
C LEU A 35 -3.65 -12.05 12.46
N LEU A 36 -3.71 -10.76 12.13
CA LEU A 36 -4.98 -10.03 12.14
C LEU A 36 -5.85 -10.46 10.96
N ARG A 37 -5.24 -10.81 9.82
CA ARG A 37 -5.94 -11.22 8.60
C ARG A 37 -6.70 -12.52 8.85
N ASP A 38 -6.10 -13.46 9.57
CA ASP A 38 -6.72 -14.73 9.99
C ASP A 38 -7.95 -14.52 10.89
N ASN A 39 -8.07 -13.35 11.53
CA ASN A 39 -9.21 -13.02 12.38
C ASN A 39 -10.04 -11.89 11.78
N SER A 40 -10.16 -11.85 10.45
CA SER A 40 -10.86 -10.75 9.77
C SER A 40 -11.78 -11.19 8.64
N LEU A 41 -12.93 -10.52 8.55
CA LEU A 41 -13.92 -10.73 7.50
C LEU A 41 -13.67 -9.76 6.34
N PRO A 42 -13.58 -10.25 5.08
CA PRO A 42 -13.51 -9.37 3.92
C PRO A 42 -14.75 -8.50 3.80
N ILE A 43 -14.55 -7.20 3.64
CA ILE A 43 -15.61 -6.25 3.30
C ILE A 43 -15.70 -6.14 1.79
N GLU A 44 -16.92 -6.11 1.26
CA GLU A 44 -17.19 -5.90 -0.15
C GLU A 44 -16.50 -4.62 -0.63
N GLU A 45 -15.75 -4.73 -1.72
CA GLU A 45 -15.08 -3.58 -2.32
C GLU A 45 -16.11 -2.58 -2.89
N PRO A 46 -15.79 -1.28 -2.94
CA PRO A 46 -16.59 -0.34 -3.71
C PRO A 46 -16.77 -0.82 -5.15
N ASP A 47 -17.89 -0.46 -5.78
CA ASP A 47 -18.14 -0.88 -7.15
C ASP A 47 -17.11 -0.29 -8.14
N PHE A 48 -17.04 -0.89 -9.33
CA PHE A 48 -16.14 -0.44 -10.40
C PHE A 48 -16.34 1.05 -10.76
N ARG A 49 -17.54 1.61 -10.63
CA ARG A 49 -17.82 3.01 -10.98
C ARG A 49 -17.19 3.96 -9.97
N PHE A 50 -17.16 3.59 -8.69
CA PHE A 50 -16.45 4.36 -7.67
C PHE A 50 -14.97 4.47 -8.00
N TYR A 51 -14.29 3.35 -8.25
CA TYR A 51 -12.88 3.36 -8.62
C TYR A 51 -12.62 4.09 -9.93
N HIS A 52 -13.47 3.89 -10.93
CA HIS A 52 -13.39 4.63 -12.18
C HIS A 52 -13.50 6.15 -11.96
N SER A 53 -14.41 6.60 -11.08
CA SER A 53 -14.51 8.03 -10.75
C SER A 53 -13.35 8.57 -9.91
N LEU A 54 -12.74 7.71 -9.09
CA LEU A 54 -11.60 8.07 -8.24
C LEU A 54 -10.35 8.30 -9.09
N PHE A 55 -10.14 7.42 -10.06
CA PHE A 55 -8.99 7.42 -10.95
C PHE A 55 -9.23 8.12 -12.31
N ARG A 56 -10.44 8.64 -12.58
CA ARG A 56 -10.73 9.46 -13.76
C ARG A 56 -11.51 10.70 -13.35
N SER A 57 -10.78 11.74 -13.00
CA SER A 57 -11.32 13.08 -12.85
C SER A 57 -11.85 13.59 -14.19
N LYS A 58 -13.04 14.23 -14.18
CA LYS A 58 -13.73 14.77 -15.37
C LYS A 58 -12.91 15.80 -16.17
N ASP A 59 -11.83 16.31 -15.59
CA ASP A 59 -11.05 17.41 -16.17
C ASP A 59 -9.75 16.99 -16.85
N GLY A 60 -9.43 15.69 -16.90
CA GLY A 60 -8.34 15.16 -17.71
C GLY A 60 -6.94 15.72 -17.38
N ARG A 61 -6.08 14.88 -16.80
CA ARG A 61 -4.61 15.01 -16.77
C ARG A 61 -3.94 15.89 -15.70
N GLY A 62 -4.64 16.36 -14.66
CA GLY A 62 -4.01 17.24 -13.65
C GLY A 62 -3.63 16.60 -12.31
N ASN A 63 -4.41 15.63 -11.83
CA ASN A 63 -4.41 15.27 -10.41
C ASN A 63 -4.35 13.76 -10.12
N GLU A 64 -4.28 12.89 -11.14
CA GLU A 64 -4.14 11.46 -10.91
C GLU A 64 -2.67 11.10 -10.73
N LEU A 65 -2.41 10.20 -9.78
CA LEU A 65 -1.10 9.60 -9.58
C LEU A 65 -1.01 8.33 -10.42
N ASN A 66 0.09 8.16 -11.15
CA ASN A 66 0.41 6.86 -11.73
C ASN A 66 0.96 5.89 -10.64
N LEU A 67 1.13 4.62 -10.98
CA LEU A 67 1.61 3.57 -10.06
C LEU A 67 2.96 3.89 -9.43
N ALA A 68 3.90 4.49 -10.18
CA ALA A 68 5.20 4.89 -9.65
C ALA A 68 5.05 5.99 -8.59
N GLU A 69 4.21 6.98 -8.87
CA GLU A 69 3.91 8.10 -7.98
C GLU A 69 3.18 7.63 -6.71
N ILE A 70 2.22 6.71 -6.84
CA ILE A 70 1.54 6.07 -5.70
C ILE A 70 2.54 5.26 -4.87
N PHE A 71 3.37 4.44 -5.52
CA PHE A 71 4.34 3.58 -4.85
C PHE A 71 5.30 4.39 -3.99
N VAL A 72 5.96 5.42 -4.55
CA VAL A 72 6.93 6.23 -3.78
C VAL A 72 6.25 7.03 -2.66
N THR A 73 5.00 7.45 -2.87
CA THR A 73 4.22 8.18 -1.86
C THR A 73 3.85 7.29 -0.70
N LEU A 74 3.42 6.05 -0.97
CA LEU A 74 3.13 5.08 0.09
C LEU A 74 4.42 4.67 0.81
N GLU A 75 5.52 4.49 0.08
CA GLU A 75 6.81 4.18 0.68
C GLU A 75 7.35 5.35 1.54
N SER A 76 7.12 6.60 1.16
CA SER A 76 7.50 7.76 1.99
C SER A 76 6.68 7.87 3.27
N ILE A 77 5.39 7.49 3.23
CA ILE A 77 4.49 7.55 4.39
C ILE A 77 4.71 6.35 5.31
N PHE A 78 4.83 5.16 4.75
CA PHE A 78 4.75 3.89 5.47
C PHE A 78 6.06 3.09 5.49
N SER A 79 7.15 3.63 4.92
CA SER A 79 8.41 2.90 4.66
C SER A 79 8.20 1.71 3.73
N LYS A 80 9.09 0.73 3.75
CA LYS A 80 9.12 -0.36 2.78
C LYS A 80 7.79 -1.13 2.67
N THR A 81 7.43 -1.46 1.43
CA THR A 81 6.35 -2.39 1.10
C THR A 81 6.52 -3.73 1.82
N SER A 82 5.40 -4.39 2.15
CA SER A 82 5.34 -5.77 2.62
C SER A 82 5.99 -6.72 1.63
N ASN A 83 6.42 -7.90 2.08
CA ASN A 83 6.82 -9.01 1.20
C ASN A 83 5.73 -10.08 1.03
N SER A 84 4.65 -10.02 1.82
CA SER A 84 3.55 -10.99 1.85
C SER A 84 2.46 -10.64 0.83
N PHE A 85 2.78 -10.80 -0.46
CA PHE A 85 1.81 -10.61 -1.55
C PHE A 85 2.21 -11.40 -2.82
N ASP A 86 1.25 -11.56 -3.75
CA ASP A 86 1.49 -12.21 -5.03
C ASP A 86 2.26 -11.28 -5.98
N ARG A 87 3.59 -11.45 -6.02
CA ARG A 87 4.51 -10.68 -6.88
C ARG A 87 4.32 -10.88 -8.39
N HIS A 88 3.55 -11.89 -8.79
CA HIS A 88 3.18 -12.05 -10.20
C HIS A 88 2.01 -11.13 -10.57
N ARG A 89 1.10 -10.88 -9.61
CA ARG A 89 -0.13 -10.08 -9.81
C ARG A 89 -0.06 -8.65 -9.31
N GLY A 90 0.93 -8.32 -8.52
CA GLY A 90 1.19 -6.96 -8.03
C GLY A 90 2.68 -6.77 -7.76
N SER A 91 3.03 -5.59 -7.30
CA SER A 91 4.40 -5.13 -7.14
C SER A 91 4.66 -4.44 -5.79
N PHE A 92 3.62 -4.03 -5.08
CA PHE A 92 3.65 -3.53 -3.71
C PHE A 92 2.39 -3.91 -2.91
N SER A 93 2.54 -3.87 -1.58
CA SER A 93 1.45 -4.03 -0.61
C SER A 93 1.82 -3.31 0.68
N PHE A 94 0.94 -2.43 1.15
CA PHE A 94 1.08 -1.67 2.38
C PHE A 94 -0.10 -2.01 3.30
N PRO A 95 -0.01 -3.12 4.06
CA PRO A 95 -0.99 -3.42 5.09
C PRO A 95 -0.90 -2.42 6.25
N VAL A 96 -2.06 -1.89 6.60
CA VAL A 96 -2.25 -0.94 7.70
C VAL A 96 -3.42 -1.37 8.59
N LEU A 97 -3.29 -1.10 9.88
CA LEU A 97 -4.40 -1.12 10.81
C LEU A 97 -5.09 0.24 10.76
N LEU A 98 -6.37 0.23 10.39
CA LEU A 98 -7.24 1.40 10.33
C LEU A 98 -8.10 1.46 11.59
N LEU A 99 -7.92 2.53 12.38
CA LEU A 99 -8.80 2.87 13.50
C LEU A 99 -9.79 3.93 13.04
N ILE A 100 -11.07 3.70 13.27
CA ILE A 100 -12.16 4.63 12.96
C ILE A 100 -12.72 5.10 14.30
N LYS A 101 -12.46 6.35 14.66
CA LYS A 101 -12.82 6.91 15.96
C LYS A 101 -14.08 7.74 15.81
N LYS A 102 -15.21 7.17 16.24
CA LYS A 102 -16.49 7.86 16.41
C LYS A 102 -16.66 8.27 17.89
N PRO A 103 -17.60 9.18 18.23
CA PRO A 103 -17.75 9.67 19.61
C PRO A 103 -17.93 8.58 20.67
N GLU A 104 -18.67 7.52 20.36
CA GLU A 104 -19.01 6.47 21.32
C GLU A 104 -18.07 5.27 21.27
N GLN A 105 -17.41 5.02 20.14
CA GLN A 105 -16.65 3.81 19.92
C GLN A 105 -15.53 3.99 18.91
N THR A 106 -14.45 3.21 19.10
CA THR A 106 -13.41 3.02 18.09
C THR A 106 -13.57 1.65 17.43
N PHE A 107 -13.59 1.64 16.10
CA PHE A 107 -13.66 0.42 15.31
C PHE A 107 -12.31 0.13 14.68
N PHE A 108 -11.99 -1.16 14.55
CA PHE A 108 -10.72 -1.64 14.03
C PHE A 108 -10.94 -2.42 12.74
N TYR A 109 -10.24 -2.00 11.70
CA TYR A 109 -10.24 -2.62 10.38
C TYR A 109 -8.81 -2.86 9.93
N LEU A 110 -8.59 -3.90 9.13
CA LEU A 110 -7.39 -3.97 8.30
C LEU A 110 -7.70 -3.31 6.97
N MET A 111 -6.72 -2.57 6.46
CA MET A 111 -6.72 -2.13 5.08
C MET A 111 -5.41 -2.58 4.43
N ASN A 112 -5.50 -3.24 3.28
CA ASN A 112 -4.35 -3.50 2.42
C ASN A 112 -4.41 -2.59 1.21
N ILE A 113 -3.42 -1.70 1.09
CA ILE A 113 -3.23 -0.83 -0.08
C ILE A 113 -2.22 -1.53 -0.99
N SER A 114 -2.66 -2.05 -2.12
CA SER A 114 -1.81 -2.82 -3.03
C SER A 114 -2.15 -2.55 -4.47
N ASP A 115 -1.20 -2.69 -5.38
CA ASP A 115 -1.53 -2.86 -6.78
C ASP A 115 -1.95 -4.30 -7.09
N ARG A 116 -2.92 -4.45 -7.99
CA ARG A 116 -3.35 -5.72 -8.55
C ARG A 116 -3.64 -5.52 -10.02
N ARG A 117 -2.86 -6.17 -10.88
CA ARG A 117 -3.00 -6.12 -12.35
C ARG A 117 -3.02 -4.69 -12.91
N GLY A 118 -2.15 -3.82 -12.38
CA GLY A 118 -2.01 -2.44 -12.86
C GLY A 118 -3.02 -1.44 -12.26
N SER A 119 -3.87 -1.84 -11.31
CA SER A 119 -4.77 -0.93 -10.59
C SER A 119 -4.50 -0.95 -9.10
N VAL A 120 -4.75 0.16 -8.41
CA VAL A 120 -4.58 0.25 -6.94
C VAL A 120 -5.88 -0.11 -6.23
N ASP A 121 -5.79 -1.08 -5.33
CA ASP A 121 -6.89 -1.58 -4.51
C ASP A 121 -6.74 -1.09 -3.06
N PHE A 122 -7.86 -0.75 -2.41
CA PHE A 122 -7.96 -0.50 -0.97
C PHE A 122 -8.83 -1.59 -0.33
N ARG A 123 -8.26 -2.78 -0.09
CA ARG A 123 -9.04 -3.91 0.43
C ARG A 123 -9.25 -3.77 1.92
N LEU A 124 -10.50 -3.82 2.36
CA LEU A 124 -10.90 -3.66 3.77
C LEU A 124 -11.32 -4.98 4.39
N TYR A 125 -10.95 -5.16 5.66
CA TYR A 125 -11.35 -6.31 6.45
C TYR A 125 -11.77 -5.87 7.84
N LYS A 126 -12.92 -6.37 8.32
CA LYS A 126 -13.37 -6.16 9.70
C LYS A 126 -12.64 -7.14 10.61
N ILE A 127 -11.94 -6.65 11.63
CA ILE A 127 -11.26 -7.49 12.63
C ILE A 127 -12.30 -7.99 13.65
N ILE A 128 -12.30 -9.30 13.90
CA ILE A 128 -13.15 -9.99 14.87
C ILE A 128 -12.28 -10.44 16.05
N HIS A 129 -12.52 -9.85 17.22
CA HIS A 129 -11.68 -10.06 18.40
C HIS A 129 -11.91 -11.42 19.08
N GLU A 130 -13.10 -11.98 18.94
CA GLU A 130 -13.50 -13.24 19.58
C GLU A 130 -13.10 -14.47 18.75
N GLY A 131 -12.43 -14.27 17.62
CA GLY A 131 -12.08 -15.31 16.65
C GLY A 131 -13.19 -15.53 15.60
N LEU A 132 -12.82 -16.20 14.51
CA LEU A 132 -13.74 -16.57 13.42
C LEU A 132 -14.05 -18.06 13.45
N GLU A 133 -15.30 -18.43 13.16
CA GLU A 133 -15.63 -19.82 12.83
C GLU A 133 -15.17 -20.14 11.39
N GLU A 134 -14.77 -21.38 11.11
CA GLU A 134 -14.25 -21.81 9.79
C GLU A 134 -15.16 -21.48 8.59
N LYS A 135 -16.48 -21.31 8.83
CA LYS A 135 -17.46 -21.01 7.77
C LYS A 135 -17.46 -19.55 7.31
N ASP A 136 -16.81 -18.65 8.05
CA ASP A 136 -16.91 -17.22 7.80
C ASP A 136 -15.83 -16.67 6.85
N TYR A 137 -14.73 -17.41 6.66
CA TYR A 137 -13.54 -16.96 5.91
C TYR A 137 -13.81 -16.67 4.43
N ASN A 138 -14.79 -17.32 3.82
CA ASN A 138 -15.06 -17.24 2.38
C ASN A 138 -16.21 -16.30 2.00
N ASN A 139 -16.88 -15.69 2.97
CA ASN A 139 -18.02 -14.83 2.72
C ASN A 139 -17.62 -13.36 2.83
N THR A 140 -17.60 -12.67 1.70
CA THR A 140 -17.52 -11.21 1.65
C THR A 140 -18.74 -10.61 2.32
N GLN A 141 -18.50 -9.72 3.28
CA GLN A 141 -19.52 -9.05 4.06
C GLN A 141 -19.85 -7.70 3.45
N LYS A 142 -21.11 -7.30 3.57
CA LYS A 142 -21.48 -5.90 3.34
C LYS A 142 -20.82 -5.01 4.40
N PRO A 143 -20.58 -3.73 4.10
CA PRO A 143 -20.18 -2.76 5.12
C PRO A 143 -21.13 -2.78 6.32
N PHE A 144 -20.57 -2.60 7.52
CA PHE A 144 -21.34 -2.50 8.76
C PHE A 144 -21.81 -1.06 8.90
N GLU A 145 -23.08 -0.79 8.63
CA GLU A 145 -23.62 0.57 8.50
C GLU A 145 -23.38 1.46 9.73
N ASP A 146 -23.46 0.89 10.94
CA ASP A 146 -23.23 1.65 12.18
C ASP A 146 -21.74 1.93 12.45
N GLU A 147 -20.84 1.09 11.92
CA GLU A 147 -19.40 1.18 12.17
C GLU A 147 -18.66 1.94 11.07
N PHE A 148 -18.83 1.51 9.82
CA PHE A 148 -18.17 2.05 8.65
C PHE A 148 -19.01 1.77 7.40
N SER A 149 -20.06 2.57 7.21
CA SER A 149 -21.01 2.43 6.11
C SER A 149 -20.34 2.51 4.73
N ARG A 150 -21.03 2.05 3.68
CA ARG A 150 -20.53 2.20 2.31
C ARG A 150 -20.21 3.65 1.96
N HIS A 151 -21.03 4.59 2.41
CA HIS A 151 -20.82 6.01 2.16
C HIS A 151 -19.55 6.52 2.84
N GLU A 152 -19.34 6.16 4.11
CA GLU A 152 -18.13 6.52 4.86
C GLU A 152 -16.87 5.90 4.23
N ILE A 153 -16.92 4.63 3.80
CA ILE A 153 -15.81 3.96 3.10
C ILE A 153 -15.44 4.72 1.82
N ASN A 154 -16.41 4.98 0.95
CA ASN A 154 -16.17 5.65 -0.32
C ASN A 154 -15.62 7.07 -0.10
N TYR A 155 -16.15 7.79 0.89
CA TYR A 155 -15.66 9.11 1.23
C TYR A 155 -14.24 9.07 1.80
N PHE A 156 -13.95 8.15 2.72
CA PHE A 156 -12.64 7.94 3.30
C PHE A 156 -11.60 7.61 2.23
N ILE A 157 -11.87 6.65 1.34
CA ILE A 157 -10.95 6.29 0.24
C ILE A 157 -10.68 7.50 -0.65
N SER A 158 -11.72 8.26 -1.02
CA SER A 158 -11.56 9.47 -1.83
C SER A 158 -10.71 10.53 -1.13
N TYR A 159 -10.94 10.75 0.16
CA TYR A 159 -10.19 11.70 0.97
C TYR A 159 -8.73 11.26 1.15
N PHE A 160 -8.50 9.98 1.41
CA PHE A 160 -7.17 9.41 1.54
C PHE A 160 -6.39 9.51 0.23
N TYR A 161 -7.00 9.20 -0.90
CA TYR A 161 -6.37 9.37 -2.22
C TYR A 161 -6.03 10.84 -2.51
N GLY A 162 -6.91 11.79 -2.17
CA GLY A 162 -6.60 13.23 -2.21
C GLY A 162 -5.42 13.63 -1.33
N THR A 163 -5.26 12.96 -0.18
CA THR A 163 -4.10 13.13 0.70
C THR A 163 -2.83 12.58 0.05
N LEU A 164 -2.88 11.43 -0.63
CA LEU A 164 -1.74 10.89 -1.38
C LEU A 164 -1.29 11.86 -2.49
N ILE A 165 -2.24 12.42 -3.26
CA ILE A 165 -1.94 13.42 -4.29
C ILE A 165 -1.19 14.63 -3.69
N SER A 166 -1.68 15.12 -2.55
CA SER A 166 -1.08 16.26 -1.86
C SER A 166 0.31 15.93 -1.32
N HIS A 167 0.47 14.74 -0.74
CA HIS A 167 1.75 14.25 -0.22
C HIS A 167 2.78 14.11 -1.34
N PHE A 168 2.40 13.50 -2.47
CA PHE A 168 3.27 13.33 -3.63
C PHE A 168 3.81 14.68 -4.15
N ARG A 169 2.94 15.71 -4.23
CA ARG A 169 3.35 17.06 -4.66
C ARG A 169 4.44 17.67 -3.79
N ILE A 170 4.39 17.40 -2.49
CA ILE A 170 5.41 17.85 -1.52
C ILE A 170 6.66 16.97 -1.65
N PHE A 171 6.48 15.65 -1.68
CA PHE A 171 7.54 14.66 -1.82
C PHE A 171 8.43 14.94 -3.04
N LYS A 172 7.81 15.09 -4.22
CA LYS A 172 8.48 15.34 -5.51
C LYS A 172 9.37 16.58 -5.50
N ARG A 173 9.06 17.59 -4.67
CA ARG A 173 9.84 18.84 -4.58
C ARG A 173 11.04 18.73 -3.64
N ASN A 174 10.96 17.86 -2.64
CA ASN A 174 11.88 17.88 -1.49
C ASN A 174 12.73 16.61 -1.38
N THR A 175 12.35 15.53 -2.06
CA THR A 175 13.00 14.22 -1.90
C THR A 175 13.63 13.78 -3.22
N PRO A 176 14.96 13.65 -3.29
CA PRO A 176 15.58 13.03 -4.45
C PRO A 176 15.23 11.54 -4.49
N VAL A 177 14.83 11.07 -5.66
CA VAL A 177 14.49 9.66 -5.88
C VAL A 177 15.58 9.01 -6.72
N LYS A 178 16.04 7.83 -6.28
CA LYS A 178 16.96 7.03 -7.09
C LYS A 178 16.18 6.37 -8.22
N PRO A 179 16.79 6.22 -9.42
CA PRO A 179 16.16 5.46 -10.49
C PRO A 179 15.73 4.08 -10.02
N PHE A 180 14.51 3.68 -10.37
CA PHE A 180 13.99 2.35 -10.09
C PHE A 180 13.02 1.92 -11.18
N ILE A 181 12.83 0.60 -11.29
CA ILE A 181 11.84 -0.02 -12.17
C ILE A 181 11.16 -1.17 -11.43
N ARG A 182 9.83 -1.27 -11.58
CA ARG A 182 8.99 -2.35 -11.04
C ARG A 182 8.12 -2.92 -12.15
N THR A 183 7.75 -4.19 -11.98
CA THR A 183 7.01 -4.96 -12.98
C THR A 183 5.79 -5.61 -12.35
N ILE A 184 4.69 -5.68 -13.11
CA ILE A 184 3.50 -6.46 -12.79
C ILE A 184 3.32 -7.45 -13.93
N ASN A 185 3.95 -8.62 -13.78
CA ASN A 185 4.11 -9.58 -14.88
C ASN A 185 2.76 -10.07 -15.44
N SER A 186 1.74 -10.25 -14.59
CA SER A 186 0.43 -10.76 -15.05
C SER A 186 -0.36 -9.82 -15.95
N SER A 187 0.00 -8.52 -15.98
CA SER A 187 -0.67 -7.49 -16.77
C SER A 187 0.26 -6.77 -17.75
N GLY A 188 1.53 -7.18 -17.82
CA GLY A 188 2.52 -6.52 -18.70
C GLY A 188 2.78 -5.06 -18.33
N VAL A 189 2.63 -4.67 -17.06
CA VAL A 189 2.81 -3.26 -16.64
C VAL A 189 4.22 -3.05 -16.11
N LEU A 190 4.88 -2.00 -16.58
CA LEU A 190 6.14 -1.48 -16.06
C LEU A 190 5.94 -0.07 -15.52
N TYR A 191 6.51 0.23 -14.36
CA TYR A 191 6.50 1.60 -13.85
C TYR A 191 7.78 1.89 -13.07
N GLY A 192 8.11 3.16 -12.91
CA GLY A 192 9.33 3.52 -12.22
C GLY A 192 9.66 5.00 -12.25
N TYR A 193 10.93 5.28 -11.97
CA TYR A 193 11.51 6.61 -12.05
C TYR A 193 12.83 6.53 -12.86
N LYS A 194 12.94 7.32 -13.92
CA LYS A 194 14.15 7.44 -14.75
C LYS A 194 14.19 8.84 -15.39
N ASP A 195 15.39 9.36 -15.66
CA ASP A 195 15.56 10.64 -16.37
C ASP A 195 14.72 11.80 -15.75
N ASP A 196 14.75 11.91 -14.43
CA ASP A 196 13.99 12.87 -13.61
C ASP A 196 12.45 12.79 -13.72
N GLY A 197 11.92 11.70 -14.32
CA GLY A 197 10.50 11.48 -14.56
C GLY A 197 9.97 10.17 -13.98
N TYR A 198 8.74 10.23 -13.45
CA TYR A 198 7.95 9.04 -13.12
C TYR A 198 7.28 8.52 -14.39
N PHE A 199 7.24 7.21 -14.56
CA PHE A 199 6.62 6.57 -15.72
C PHE A 199 5.77 5.36 -15.33
N GLU A 200 4.79 5.06 -16.18
CA GLU A 200 3.97 3.85 -16.18
C GLU A 200 3.72 3.50 -17.65
N LEU A 201 3.94 2.24 -18.02
CA LEU A 201 3.90 1.71 -19.37
C LEU A 201 3.15 0.38 -19.37
N ASP A 202 2.24 0.23 -20.32
CA ASP A 202 1.64 -1.05 -20.67
C ASP A 202 2.46 -1.68 -21.80
N CYS A 203 3.13 -2.79 -21.54
CA CYS A 203 3.80 -3.58 -22.58
C CYS A 203 2.78 -4.42 -23.34
N GLU A 204 2.88 -4.43 -24.66
CA GLU A 204 2.10 -5.31 -25.53
C GLU A 204 2.58 -6.77 -25.45
N SER A 205 3.85 -6.99 -25.09
CA SER A 205 4.44 -8.33 -24.96
C SER A 205 5.47 -8.47 -23.84
N SER A 206 5.80 -9.72 -23.47
CA SER A 206 6.87 -10.01 -22.50
C SER A 206 8.23 -9.56 -23.01
N GLU A 207 8.51 -9.71 -24.32
CA GLU A 207 9.78 -9.29 -24.92
C GLU A 207 9.97 -7.78 -24.85
N GLU A 208 8.91 -6.99 -25.05
CA GLU A 208 8.95 -5.53 -24.92
C GLU A 208 9.30 -5.13 -23.48
N CYS A 209 8.62 -5.74 -22.50
CA CYS A 209 8.90 -5.52 -21.09
C CYS A 209 10.36 -5.86 -20.73
N GLU A 210 10.87 -7.00 -21.22
CA GLU A 210 12.27 -7.40 -21.01
C GLU A 210 13.27 -6.43 -21.66
N ALA A 211 12.95 -5.90 -22.84
CA ALA A 211 13.80 -4.92 -23.52
C ALA A 211 13.91 -3.61 -22.72
N GLU A 212 12.79 -3.08 -22.22
CA GLU A 212 12.78 -1.89 -21.38
C GLU A 212 13.56 -2.09 -20.06
N ILE A 213 13.43 -3.26 -19.43
CA ILE A 213 14.20 -3.60 -18.23
C ILE A 213 15.70 -3.64 -18.53
N LYS A 214 16.11 -4.26 -19.65
CA LYS A 214 17.53 -4.31 -20.04
C LYS A 214 18.09 -2.90 -20.29
N LEU A 215 17.37 -2.06 -21.02
CA LEU A 215 17.78 -0.67 -21.27
C LEU A 215 17.92 0.12 -19.96
N PHE A 216 17.02 -0.11 -19.00
CA PHE A 216 17.12 0.47 -17.67
C PHE A 216 18.38 -0.03 -16.93
N GLU A 217 18.59 -1.34 -16.87
CA GLU A 217 19.73 -1.95 -16.18
C GLU A 217 21.09 -1.54 -16.79
N GLU A 218 21.17 -1.38 -18.11
CA GLU A 218 22.38 -0.91 -18.81
C GLU A 218 22.77 0.52 -18.42
N LYS A 219 21.77 1.40 -18.21
CA LYS A 219 21.99 2.82 -17.92
C LYS A 219 22.16 3.10 -16.42
N TYR A 220 21.34 2.47 -15.58
CA TYR A 220 21.26 2.77 -14.15
C TYR A 220 21.91 1.70 -13.28
N GLY A 221 22.37 0.61 -13.88
CA GLY A 221 22.88 -0.55 -13.18
C GLY A 221 21.76 -1.50 -12.73
N LYS A 222 22.14 -2.74 -12.47
CA LYS A 222 21.27 -3.73 -11.85
C LYS A 222 21.46 -3.66 -10.34
N GLU A 223 20.38 -3.66 -9.56
CA GLU A 223 20.50 -3.89 -8.11
C GLU A 223 21.11 -5.28 -7.88
N SER A 224 22.38 -5.30 -7.46
CA SER A 224 23.09 -6.53 -7.18
C SER A 224 22.62 -7.11 -5.85
N LYS A 225 21.88 -8.22 -5.89
CA LYS A 225 21.53 -8.98 -4.67
C LYS A 225 22.76 -9.30 -3.81
N SER A 226 23.92 -9.52 -4.45
CA SER A 226 25.18 -9.80 -3.75
C SER A 226 25.66 -8.60 -2.93
N GLU A 227 25.57 -7.39 -3.46
CA GLU A 227 25.96 -6.16 -2.75
C GLU A 227 25.03 -5.87 -1.57
N THR A 228 23.72 -6.08 -1.75
CA THR A 228 22.73 -5.94 -0.66
C THR A 228 22.96 -6.97 0.44
N ILE A 229 23.27 -8.22 0.10
CA ILE A 229 23.60 -9.27 1.08
C ILE A 229 24.88 -8.91 1.82
N ASN A 230 25.93 -8.48 1.11
CA ASN A 230 27.20 -8.12 1.74
C ASN A 230 27.05 -6.91 2.67
N ALA A 231 26.30 -5.88 2.28
CA ALA A 231 26.01 -4.73 3.14
C ALA A 231 25.23 -5.13 4.39
N LEU A 232 24.23 -6.02 4.25
CA LEU A 232 23.47 -6.54 5.38
C LEU A 232 24.37 -7.32 6.37
N LEU A 233 25.20 -8.21 5.85
CA LEU A 233 26.12 -9.01 6.68
C LEU A 233 27.13 -8.12 7.42
N GLN A 234 27.67 -7.10 6.75
CA GLN A 234 28.58 -6.14 7.40
C GLN A 234 27.87 -5.34 8.50
N GLY A 235 26.63 -4.89 8.27
CA GLY A 235 25.83 -4.19 9.28
C GLY A 235 25.61 -5.03 10.54
N ILE A 236 25.25 -6.30 10.37
CA ILE A 236 25.04 -7.24 11.49
C ILE A 236 26.36 -7.46 12.27
N ILE A 237 27.49 -7.61 11.57
CA ILE A 237 28.80 -7.77 12.20
C ILE A 237 29.17 -6.53 13.01
N SER A 238 28.92 -5.33 12.49
CA SER A 238 29.21 -4.07 13.18
C SER A 238 28.33 -3.79 14.41
N GLU A 239 27.09 -4.32 14.45
CA GLU A 239 26.21 -4.20 15.63
C GLU A 239 26.51 -5.26 16.70
N SER A 240 27.26 -6.30 16.34
CA SER A 240 27.62 -7.42 17.23
C SER A 240 29.02 -7.27 17.88
N ALA A 241 29.74 -6.19 17.55
CA ALA A 241 31.09 -5.87 18.06
C ALA A 241 31.04 -4.72 19.06
#